data_AF-A0A6P7GFE4-F1
#
_entry.id   AF-A0A6P7GFE4-F1
#
_cell.length_a   1.000
_cell.length_b   1.000
_cell.length_c   1.000
_cell.angle_alpha   90.00
_cell.angle_beta   90.00
_cell.angle_gamma   90.00
#
_symmetry.space_group_name_H-M   'P 1'
#
loop_
_entity.id
_entity.type
_entity.pdbx_description
1 polymer ?
#
loop_
_entity_poly.entity_id
_entity_poly.type
_entity_poly.pdbx_seq_one_letter_code
_entity_poly.pdbx_strand_id
1 'polypeptide(L)'
;MKLVYCVCFLLLFGVVAPDAAAFKEKVKRLEQECQNDKTTYVDEAELERFRNHEPTTATNLGLHYLCTNIKLGIQDENGKINTEAIKNNLREIMVGTGKINIIAHRCSRRLPEESAEESAITLYRCLHKPAHVHNNNHTHIHVHRHKRSIKRSKAHKFCQSDESTRVNESDMEKFKKGEEVDTSKIKNYIFCMNKKFEIQNVDGTVNKDGFKKYLENKVSDKTRANELTRKCSEISDPVAEETAIKLYKCVHENDRQDDQNQNALQQQVKLAFEQCQADPKTFVDKKTLKKARKGKKIDTAGLRAHTFCMSLKLNLQSTDGSIKTETVRKNLEGEETEAKINIIVNICGTRDENDPANLTALKLFKCLYKYEKKREQKKRAFLKRLKQFKKFHQECLSDPANQVDEEVLSKFSHGEEIDDPNLASYTICLNKKIKYQDKKGKIKKDAIIDDLKLVFDDRAEAEKVVNECVAKTSGLAVREGGVKLTRCIFKHVAIARAAQNNVIPTSDRR
;
A
#
# COMPACT_ATOMS: atom_id res chain seq x y z
N MET A 1 -8.50 -0.88 -12.01
CA MET A 1 -8.11 -2.31 -11.90
C MET A 1 -7.83 -2.86 -10.49
N LYS A 2 -8.00 -2.10 -9.38
CA LYS A 2 -8.37 -2.76 -8.08
C LYS A 2 -9.58 -3.71 -8.26
N LEU A 3 -10.39 -3.44 -9.28
CA LEU A 3 -11.43 -4.25 -9.93
C LEU A 3 -11.07 -5.71 -10.23
N VAL A 4 -9.97 -5.98 -10.94
CA VAL A 4 -9.55 -7.35 -11.32
C VAL A 4 -8.86 -8.03 -10.13
N TYR A 5 -8.20 -7.21 -9.29
CA TYR A 5 -7.55 -7.65 -8.05
C TYR A 5 -8.56 -8.15 -7.02
N CYS A 6 -9.71 -7.48 -6.83
CA CYS A 6 -10.69 -7.84 -5.80
C CYS A 6 -11.47 -9.13 -6.15
N VAL A 7 -11.82 -9.31 -7.43
CA VAL A 7 -12.45 -10.56 -7.93
C VAL A 7 -11.49 -11.76 -7.87
N CYS A 8 -10.17 -11.53 -7.95
CA CYS A 8 -9.18 -12.59 -7.77
C CYS A 8 -8.84 -12.87 -6.30
N PHE A 9 -8.80 -11.86 -5.42
CA PHE A 9 -8.41 -12.02 -4.01
C PHE A 9 -9.48 -12.73 -3.17
N LEU A 10 -10.78 -12.46 -3.42
CA LEU A 10 -11.89 -13.09 -2.69
C LEU A 10 -12.05 -14.61 -2.99
N LEU A 11 -11.46 -15.11 -4.08
CA LEU A 11 -11.56 -16.53 -4.48
C LEU A 11 -10.27 -17.34 -4.21
N LEU A 12 -9.20 -16.73 -3.68
CA LEU A 12 -7.86 -17.33 -3.60
C LEU A 12 -7.37 -17.75 -2.20
N PHE A 13 -8.07 -17.45 -1.11
CA PHE A 13 -7.62 -17.81 0.25
C PHE A 13 -8.33 -19.00 0.90
N GLY A 14 -9.13 -19.75 0.14
CA GLY A 14 -9.67 -21.05 0.55
C GLY A 14 -8.72 -22.23 0.34
N VAL A 15 -7.39 -22.02 0.36
CA VAL A 15 -6.41 -23.12 0.42
C VAL A 15 -5.65 -22.95 1.72
N VAL A 16 -6.28 -23.44 2.78
CA VAL A 16 -5.66 -23.70 4.08
C VAL A 16 -4.57 -24.74 3.81
N ALA A 17 -3.31 -24.46 4.16
CA ALA A 17 -2.28 -25.50 4.13
C ALA A 17 -2.80 -26.70 4.93
N PRO A 18 -2.52 -27.97 4.55
CA PRO A 18 -2.98 -29.13 5.32
C PRO A 18 -2.66 -28.98 6.82
N ASP A 19 -1.49 -28.42 7.12
CA ASP A 19 -1.00 -28.16 8.47
C ASP A 19 -1.81 -27.09 9.24
N ALA A 20 -2.44 -26.16 8.53
CA ALA A 20 -3.23 -25.10 9.15
C ALA A 20 -4.57 -25.61 9.71
N ALA A 21 -5.12 -26.70 9.14
CA ALA A 21 -6.28 -27.38 9.72
C ALA A 21 -5.89 -28.10 11.03
N ALA A 22 -4.75 -28.80 11.04
CA ALA A 22 -4.23 -29.47 12.23
C ALA A 22 -3.91 -28.46 13.36
N PHE A 23 -3.31 -27.32 13.01
CA PHE A 23 -3.06 -26.24 13.98
C PHE A 23 -4.36 -25.65 14.52
N LYS A 24 -5.37 -25.44 13.67
CA LYS A 24 -6.68 -24.94 14.11
C LYS A 24 -7.34 -25.89 15.12
N GLU A 25 -7.30 -27.20 14.86
CA GLU A 25 -7.82 -28.21 15.81
C GLU A 25 -7.00 -28.24 17.11
N LYS A 26 -5.67 -28.08 17.02
CA LYS A 26 -4.81 -27.94 18.21
C LYS A 26 -5.23 -26.74 19.06
N VAL A 27 -5.41 -25.56 18.48
CA VAL A 27 -5.85 -24.36 19.22
C VAL A 27 -7.22 -24.57 19.84
N LYS A 28 -8.19 -25.12 19.09
CA LYS A 28 -9.54 -25.40 19.61
C LYS A 28 -9.53 -26.33 20.81
N ARG A 29 -8.70 -27.39 20.79
CA ARG A 29 -8.54 -28.29 21.93
C ARG A 29 -7.97 -27.56 23.16
N LEU A 30 -6.97 -26.71 22.97
CA LEU A 30 -6.38 -25.93 24.07
C LEU A 30 -7.37 -24.90 24.63
N GLU A 31 -8.15 -24.22 23.79
CA GLU A 31 -9.24 -23.34 24.23
C GLU A 31 -10.26 -24.12 25.07
N GLN A 32 -10.64 -25.34 24.64
CA GLN A 32 -11.58 -26.18 25.40
C GLN A 32 -10.99 -26.65 26.74
N GLU A 33 -9.70 -26.98 26.80
CA GLU A 33 -9.02 -27.28 28.06
C GLU A 33 -9.06 -26.08 29.02
N CYS A 34 -8.82 -24.87 28.52
CA CYS A 34 -8.94 -23.65 29.33
C CYS A 34 -10.41 -23.30 29.67
N GLN A 35 -11.39 -23.73 28.87
CA GLN A 35 -12.80 -23.61 29.24
C GLN A 35 -13.21 -24.58 30.35
N ASN A 36 -12.60 -25.76 30.43
CA ASN A 36 -12.96 -26.75 31.45
C ASN A 36 -12.45 -26.37 32.86
N ASP A 37 -11.52 -25.43 32.96
CA ASP A 37 -11.04 -24.89 34.24
C ASP A 37 -11.90 -23.70 34.67
N LYS A 38 -12.51 -23.82 35.85
CA LYS A 38 -13.41 -22.81 36.43
C LYS A 38 -12.75 -21.43 36.58
N THR A 39 -11.43 -21.35 36.74
CA THR A 39 -10.70 -20.09 36.90
C THR A 39 -10.49 -19.36 35.57
N THR A 40 -10.45 -20.10 34.46
CA THR A 40 -10.23 -19.57 33.10
C THR A 40 -11.46 -19.68 32.19
N TYR A 41 -12.59 -20.20 32.70
CA TYR A 41 -13.85 -20.35 31.95
C TYR A 41 -14.44 -19.00 31.54
N VAL A 42 -14.63 -18.74 30.25
CA VAL A 42 -15.28 -17.51 29.76
C VAL A 42 -16.55 -17.90 29.02
N ASP A 43 -17.66 -17.19 29.27
CA ASP A 43 -18.89 -17.42 28.52
C ASP A 43 -18.63 -17.32 27.00
N GLU A 44 -19.14 -18.27 26.21
CA GLU A 44 -18.85 -18.34 24.78
C GLU A 44 -19.34 -17.09 24.04
N ALA A 45 -20.43 -16.45 24.49
CA ALA A 45 -20.89 -15.20 23.89
C ALA A 45 -19.91 -14.04 24.16
N GLU A 46 -19.23 -14.03 25.32
CA GLU A 46 -18.19 -13.05 25.62
C GLU A 46 -16.91 -13.28 24.78
N LEU A 47 -16.51 -14.54 24.57
CA LEU A 47 -15.42 -14.86 23.66
C LEU A 47 -15.74 -14.41 22.23
N GLU A 48 -16.97 -14.65 21.77
CA GLU A 48 -17.40 -14.25 20.43
C GLU A 48 -17.45 -12.73 20.27
N ARG A 49 -17.97 -11.99 21.27
CA ARG A 49 -17.88 -10.52 21.32
C ARG A 49 -16.43 -10.05 21.17
N PHE A 50 -15.52 -10.62 21.95
CA PHE A 50 -14.11 -10.23 21.93
C PHE A 50 -13.44 -10.54 20.58
N ARG A 51 -13.71 -11.72 19.99
CA ARG A 51 -13.25 -12.11 18.64
C ARG A 51 -13.72 -11.12 17.58
N ASN A 52 -14.95 -10.62 17.71
CA ASN A 52 -15.56 -9.61 16.83
C ASN A 52 -15.17 -8.16 17.16
N HIS A 53 -14.24 -7.95 18.10
CA HIS A 53 -13.76 -6.64 18.55
C HIS A 53 -14.84 -5.77 19.22
N GLU A 54 -15.84 -6.42 19.80
CA GLU A 54 -16.86 -5.78 20.61
C GLU A 54 -16.39 -5.66 22.07
N PRO A 55 -16.91 -4.68 22.83
CA PRO A 55 -16.69 -4.61 24.27
C PRO A 55 -17.18 -5.89 24.97
N THR A 56 -16.45 -6.33 25.98
CA THR A 56 -16.74 -7.54 26.75
C THR A 56 -16.72 -7.22 28.24
N THR A 57 -17.57 -7.91 29.00
CA THR A 57 -17.65 -7.75 30.46
C THR A 57 -16.97 -8.89 31.23
N ALA A 58 -16.39 -9.86 30.52
CA ALA A 58 -15.75 -11.03 31.12
C ALA A 58 -14.48 -10.63 31.90
N THR A 59 -14.50 -10.79 33.22
CA THR A 59 -13.39 -10.45 34.11
C THR A 59 -12.22 -11.43 34.02
N ASN A 60 -12.47 -12.66 33.56
CA ASN A 60 -11.47 -13.73 33.43
C ASN A 60 -10.99 -13.95 31.99
N LEU A 61 -11.32 -13.05 31.07
CA LEU A 61 -10.87 -13.11 29.68
C LEU A 61 -9.33 -13.13 29.56
N GLY A 62 -8.64 -12.31 30.36
CA GLY A 62 -7.19 -12.28 30.39
C GLY A 62 -6.57 -13.59 30.87
N LEU A 63 -7.15 -14.22 31.89
CA LEU A 63 -6.75 -15.53 32.38
C LEU A 63 -6.96 -16.64 31.33
N HIS A 64 -8.08 -16.59 30.60
CA HIS A 64 -8.37 -17.53 29.52
C HIS A 64 -7.33 -17.50 28.40
N TYR A 65 -7.00 -16.30 27.91
CA TYR A 65 -5.98 -16.15 26.87
C TYR A 65 -4.58 -16.43 27.38
N LEU A 66 -4.27 -16.11 28.64
CA LEU A 66 -3.00 -16.48 29.25
C LEU A 66 -2.84 -18.01 29.30
N CYS A 67 -3.86 -18.73 29.77
CA CYS A 67 -3.89 -20.21 29.76
C CYS A 67 -3.64 -20.78 28.35
N THR A 68 -4.34 -20.24 27.35
CA THR A 68 -4.20 -20.68 25.94
C THR A 68 -2.79 -20.39 25.42
N ASN A 69 -2.23 -19.21 25.73
CA ASN A 69 -0.89 -18.80 25.29
C ASN A 69 0.23 -19.63 25.94
N ILE A 70 0.10 -19.96 27.23
CA ILE A 70 1.03 -20.84 27.96
C ILE A 70 1.02 -22.23 27.33
N LYS A 71 -0.15 -22.82 27.09
CA LYS A 71 -0.27 -24.13 26.44
C LYS A 71 0.24 -24.15 25.00
N LEU A 72 0.18 -23.02 24.29
CA LEU A 72 0.79 -22.84 22.97
C LEU A 72 2.31 -22.59 23.03
N GLY A 73 2.86 -22.36 24.22
CA GLY A 73 4.25 -22.02 24.47
C GLY A 73 4.65 -20.61 24.00
N ILE A 74 3.69 -19.74 23.71
CA ILE A 74 3.94 -18.38 23.17
C ILE A 74 4.05 -17.30 24.25
N GLN A 75 3.63 -17.60 25.47
CA GLN A 75 3.76 -16.73 26.64
C GLN A 75 4.02 -17.60 27.87
N ASP A 76 4.82 -17.15 28.84
CA ASP A 76 4.97 -17.84 30.13
C ASP A 76 4.02 -17.27 31.20
N GLU A 77 4.02 -17.88 32.39
CA GLU A 77 3.16 -17.51 33.53
C GLU A 77 3.41 -16.07 34.00
N ASN A 78 4.63 -15.56 33.80
CA ASN A 78 4.99 -14.20 34.17
C ASN A 78 4.61 -13.18 33.08
N GLY A 79 4.04 -13.63 31.96
CA GLY A 79 3.64 -12.80 30.83
C GLY A 79 4.76 -12.52 29.83
N LYS A 80 5.92 -13.20 29.91
CA LYS A 80 7.01 -13.03 28.95
C LYS A 80 6.65 -13.73 27.65
N ILE A 81 6.71 -12.99 26.54
CA ILE A 81 6.29 -13.49 25.24
C ILE A 81 7.45 -14.21 24.52
N ASN A 82 7.24 -15.47 24.14
CA ASN A 82 8.21 -16.28 23.40
C ASN A 82 8.12 -16.03 21.89
N THR A 83 9.00 -15.17 21.39
CA THR A 83 9.03 -14.77 19.97
C THR A 83 9.25 -15.95 19.02
N GLU A 84 10.09 -16.93 19.38
CA GLU A 84 10.36 -18.07 18.51
C GLU A 84 9.18 -19.04 18.45
N ALA A 85 8.49 -19.26 19.58
CA ALA A 85 7.26 -20.04 19.58
C ALA A 85 6.16 -19.39 18.71
N ILE A 86 6.01 -18.05 18.75
CA ILE A 86 5.11 -17.35 17.83
C ILE A 86 5.50 -17.61 16.37
N LYS A 87 6.80 -17.54 16.04
CA LYS A 87 7.26 -17.83 14.67
C LYS A 87 6.92 -19.27 14.26
N ASN A 88 7.12 -20.24 15.14
CA ASN A 88 6.82 -21.65 14.88
C ASN A 88 5.33 -21.85 14.63
N ASN A 89 4.47 -21.38 15.54
CA ASN A 89 3.02 -21.49 15.39
C ASN A 89 2.51 -20.78 14.12
N LEU A 90 3.04 -19.59 13.80
CA LEU A 90 2.68 -18.89 12.55
C LEU A 90 3.14 -19.62 11.28
N ARG A 91 4.23 -20.42 11.33
CA ARG A 91 4.67 -21.23 10.17
C ARG A 91 3.65 -22.32 9.84
N GLU A 92 2.93 -22.83 10.83
CA GLU A 92 1.89 -23.85 10.61
C GLU A 92 0.66 -23.29 9.87
N ILE A 93 0.36 -21.99 10.05
CA ILE A 93 -0.82 -21.35 9.45
C ILE A 93 -0.54 -20.39 8.29
N MET A 94 0.70 -19.93 8.12
CA MET A 94 1.07 -18.95 7.11
C MET A 94 2.21 -19.43 6.21
N VAL A 95 1.97 -19.37 4.89
CA VAL A 95 3.04 -19.57 3.91
C VAL A 95 3.87 -18.28 3.75
N GLY A 96 5.16 -18.35 4.08
CA GLY A 96 6.15 -17.30 3.80
C GLY A 96 6.85 -16.71 5.04
N THR A 97 8.10 -17.12 5.24
CA THR A 97 8.96 -16.78 6.41
C THR A 97 9.12 -15.28 6.69
N GLY A 98 9.09 -14.44 5.65
CA GLY A 98 9.28 -13.00 5.79
C GLY A 98 8.16 -12.28 6.56
N LYS A 99 6.91 -12.72 6.43
CA LYS A 99 5.79 -12.12 7.17
C LYS A 99 5.78 -12.55 8.64
N ILE A 100 6.10 -13.82 8.85
CA ILE A 100 6.16 -14.45 10.17
C ILE A 100 7.12 -13.70 11.09
N ASN A 101 8.33 -13.38 10.63
CA ASN A 101 9.30 -12.66 11.44
C ASN A 101 8.83 -11.25 11.84
N ILE A 102 8.14 -10.54 10.93
CA ILE A 102 7.62 -9.20 11.20
C ILE A 102 6.48 -9.24 12.22
N ILE A 103 5.54 -10.19 12.05
CA ILE A 103 4.40 -10.34 12.97
C ILE A 103 4.91 -10.76 14.34
N ALA A 104 5.77 -11.79 14.42
CA ALA A 104 6.32 -12.27 15.67
C ALA A 104 7.05 -11.18 16.44
N HIS A 105 7.99 -10.47 15.79
CA HIS A 105 8.73 -9.38 16.44
C HIS A 105 7.85 -8.19 16.86
N ARG A 106 6.79 -7.89 16.08
CA ARG A 106 5.86 -6.82 16.43
C ARG A 106 4.99 -7.20 17.63
N CYS A 107 4.47 -8.43 17.64
CA CYS A 107 3.53 -8.89 18.64
C CYS A 107 4.20 -9.43 19.91
N SER A 108 5.50 -9.70 19.88
CA SER A 108 6.23 -10.14 21.07
C SER A 108 6.70 -9.02 22.01
N ARG A 109 6.29 -7.78 21.74
CA ARG A 109 6.60 -6.64 22.60
C ARG A 109 5.54 -6.51 23.68
N ARG A 110 5.91 -6.89 24.90
CA ARG A 110 5.15 -6.56 26.11
C ARG A 110 5.32 -5.08 26.44
N LEU A 111 4.23 -4.41 26.82
CA LEU A 111 4.34 -3.05 27.33
C LEU A 111 4.90 -3.09 28.76
N PRO A 112 5.69 -2.09 29.19
CA PRO A 112 6.06 -1.96 30.59
C PRO A 112 4.79 -1.97 31.45
N GLU A 113 4.86 -2.60 32.63
CA GLU A 113 3.81 -2.61 33.65
C GLU A 113 2.54 -3.42 33.34
N GLU A 114 2.39 -4.00 32.14
CA GLU A 114 1.29 -4.95 31.86
C GLU A 114 1.41 -6.19 32.75
N SER A 115 0.29 -6.60 33.35
CA SER A 115 0.12 -7.94 33.93
C SER A 115 0.25 -9.05 32.87
N ALA A 116 0.37 -10.31 33.30
CA ALA A 116 0.46 -11.43 32.37
C ALA A 116 -0.83 -11.58 31.54
N GLU A 117 -1.97 -11.34 32.18
CA GLU A 117 -3.32 -11.36 31.62
C GLU A 117 -3.51 -10.25 30.58
N GLU A 118 -3.11 -9.02 30.88
CA GLU A 118 -3.17 -7.90 29.93
C GLU A 118 -2.28 -8.16 28.72
N SER A 119 -1.05 -8.62 28.94
CA SER A 119 -0.15 -9.01 27.85
C SER A 119 -0.74 -10.12 26.97
N ALA A 120 -1.50 -11.07 27.55
CA ALA A 120 -2.15 -12.14 26.78
C ALA A 120 -3.23 -11.58 25.83
N ILE A 121 -4.04 -10.64 26.32
CA ILE A 121 -5.05 -9.92 25.53
C ILE A 121 -4.40 -9.08 24.43
N THR A 122 -3.34 -8.33 24.76
CA THR A 122 -2.58 -7.51 23.82
C THR A 122 -1.95 -8.38 22.73
N LEU A 123 -1.36 -9.52 23.09
CA LEU A 123 -0.79 -10.50 22.17
C LEU A 123 -1.86 -11.08 21.23
N TYR A 124 -2.99 -11.53 21.76
CA TYR A 124 -4.11 -12.05 20.97
C TYR A 124 -4.59 -11.02 19.95
N ARG A 125 -4.89 -9.80 20.41
CA ARG A 125 -5.32 -8.70 19.53
C ARG A 125 -4.26 -8.41 18.46
N CYS A 126 -2.97 -8.49 18.77
CA CYS A 126 -1.92 -8.27 17.78
C CYS A 126 -1.86 -9.36 16.71
N LEU A 127 -2.03 -10.64 17.10
CA LEU A 127 -2.00 -11.80 16.20
C LEU A 127 -3.29 -11.91 15.36
N HIS A 128 -4.44 -11.62 15.96
CA HIS A 128 -5.77 -11.69 15.33
C HIS A 128 -6.23 -10.40 14.68
N LYS A 129 -5.50 -9.29 14.86
CA LYS A 129 -5.76 -8.05 14.11
C LYS A 129 -5.88 -8.46 12.66
N PRO A 130 -7.05 -8.24 12.01
CA PRO A 130 -7.26 -8.64 10.64
C PRO A 130 -6.01 -8.20 9.91
N ALA A 131 -5.37 -9.14 9.22
CA ALA A 131 -4.52 -8.74 8.12
C ALA A 131 -5.47 -8.10 7.09
N HIS A 132 -6.09 -6.95 7.41
CA HIS A 132 -6.37 -5.91 6.46
C HIS A 132 -5.16 -5.94 5.59
N VAL A 133 -5.45 -6.40 4.39
CA VAL A 133 -4.50 -6.83 3.40
C VAL A 133 -3.67 -5.59 3.08
N HIS A 134 -2.65 -5.34 3.90
CA HIS A 134 -1.38 -4.89 3.41
C HIS A 134 -0.88 -6.08 2.61
N ASN A 135 -1.44 -6.18 1.40
CA ASN A 135 -0.90 -6.98 0.35
C ASN A 135 0.59 -6.63 0.32
N ASN A 136 1.46 -7.58 0.67
CA ASN A 136 2.89 -7.33 0.75
C ASN A 136 3.54 -7.14 -0.64
N ASN A 137 2.74 -6.83 -1.66
CA ASN A 137 3.15 -5.98 -2.78
C ASN A 137 3.27 -4.48 -2.38
N HIS A 138 3.39 -4.15 -1.09
CA HIS A 138 3.55 -2.77 -0.61
C HIS A 138 4.68 -2.59 0.43
N THR A 139 5.77 -3.38 0.35
CA THR A 139 6.98 -3.20 1.17
C THR A 139 7.72 -1.86 0.91
N HIS A 140 7.36 -1.10 -0.13
CA HIS A 140 7.83 0.29 -0.30
C HIS A 140 7.01 1.31 0.49
N ILE A 141 5.71 1.04 0.72
CA ILE A 141 4.84 1.97 1.44
C ILE A 141 5.23 2.02 2.92
N HIS A 142 5.75 0.93 3.50
CA HIS A 142 6.05 0.89 4.93
C HIS A 142 7.16 1.84 5.39
N VAL A 143 8.16 2.22 4.59
CA VAL A 143 9.21 3.15 5.08
C VAL A 143 8.74 4.60 5.05
N HIS A 144 8.05 5.02 3.97
CA HIS A 144 7.38 6.33 3.99
C HIS A 144 6.24 6.34 5.00
N ARG A 145 5.50 5.25 5.19
CA ARG A 145 4.45 5.15 6.20
C ARG A 145 5.03 5.11 7.62
N HIS A 146 6.24 4.57 7.82
CA HIS A 146 6.93 4.60 9.11
C HIS A 146 7.45 6.00 9.43
N LYS A 147 8.15 6.68 8.51
CA LYS A 147 8.53 8.10 8.70
C LYS A 147 7.30 9.00 8.88
N ARG A 148 6.24 8.79 8.09
CA ARG A 148 4.93 9.47 8.26
C ARG A 148 4.31 9.16 9.62
N SER A 149 4.34 7.90 10.06
CA SER A 149 3.85 7.47 11.36
C SER A 149 4.67 8.07 12.49
N ILE A 150 5.99 8.26 12.33
CA ILE A 150 6.83 8.94 13.31
C ILE A 150 6.48 10.43 13.36
N LYS A 151 6.48 11.15 12.22
CA LYS A 151 6.13 12.60 12.21
C LYS A 151 4.73 12.81 12.76
N ARG A 152 3.76 11.99 12.36
CA ARG A 152 2.39 12.02 12.89
C ARG A 152 2.31 11.66 14.36
N SER A 153 3.04 10.65 14.83
CA SER A 153 3.06 10.28 16.24
C SER A 153 3.68 11.38 17.10
N LYS A 154 4.78 12.02 16.64
CA LYS A 154 5.38 13.17 17.31
C LYS A 154 4.42 14.36 17.37
N ALA A 155 3.78 14.71 16.25
CA ALA A 155 2.78 15.78 16.21
C ALA A 155 1.57 15.46 17.11
N HIS A 156 1.06 14.23 17.06
CA HIS A 156 -0.04 13.77 17.91
C HIS A 156 0.34 13.83 19.40
N LYS A 157 1.49 13.31 19.80
CA LYS A 157 1.97 13.38 21.20
C LYS A 157 2.11 14.83 21.68
N PHE A 158 2.64 15.71 20.83
CA PHE A 158 2.73 17.13 21.12
C PHE A 158 1.34 17.77 21.30
N CYS A 159 0.39 17.50 20.40
CA CYS A 159 -0.97 18.03 20.53
C CYS A 159 -1.76 17.36 21.66
N GLN A 160 -1.37 16.18 22.15
CA GLN A 160 -2.01 15.53 23.28
C GLN A 160 -1.41 15.93 24.64
N SER A 161 -0.24 16.58 24.67
CA SER A 161 0.39 17.05 25.91
C SER A 161 -0.19 18.36 26.44
N ASP A 162 -0.91 19.11 25.61
CA ASP A 162 -1.63 20.32 26.01
C ASP A 162 -3.08 19.96 26.31
N GLU A 163 -3.56 20.34 27.49
CA GLU A 163 -4.92 20.05 27.97
C GLU A 163 -6.00 20.59 27.03
N SER A 164 -5.76 21.74 26.40
CA SER A 164 -6.71 22.41 25.50
C SER A 164 -6.91 21.69 24.17
N THR A 165 -5.94 20.86 23.77
CA THR A 165 -5.95 20.07 22.53
C THR A 165 -5.98 18.56 22.81
N ARG A 166 -6.05 18.14 24.07
CA ARG A 166 -6.13 16.74 24.47
C ARG A 166 -7.50 16.17 24.11
N VAL A 167 -7.51 15.12 23.29
CA VAL A 167 -8.73 14.47 22.79
C VAL A 167 -8.70 12.99 23.12
N ASN A 168 -9.81 12.47 23.65
CA ASN A 168 -9.98 11.04 23.86
C ASN A 168 -10.04 10.32 22.49
N GLU A 169 -9.26 9.26 22.32
CA GLU A 169 -9.20 8.53 21.04
C GLU A 169 -10.58 7.96 20.66
N SER A 170 -11.42 7.61 21.63
CA SER A 170 -12.79 7.14 21.37
C SER A 170 -13.67 8.24 20.76
N ASP A 171 -13.57 9.49 21.23
CA ASP A 171 -14.31 10.62 20.65
C ASP A 171 -13.83 10.94 19.23
N MET A 172 -12.52 10.81 18.98
CA MET A 172 -11.95 10.96 17.64
C MET A 172 -12.43 9.87 16.67
N GLU A 173 -12.59 8.62 17.13
CA GLU A 173 -13.17 7.54 16.33
C GLU A 173 -14.67 7.75 16.06
N LYS A 174 -15.44 8.18 17.05
CA LYS A 174 -16.84 8.58 16.87
C LYS A 174 -16.99 9.73 15.86
N PHE A 175 -16.16 10.76 15.99
CA PHE A 175 -16.11 11.89 15.06
C PHE A 175 -15.83 11.46 13.62
N LYS A 176 -14.86 10.57 13.39
CA LYS A 176 -14.56 10.00 12.06
C LYS A 176 -15.74 9.25 11.45
N LYS A 177 -16.58 8.63 12.27
CA LYS A 177 -17.78 7.91 11.82
C LYS A 177 -18.96 8.85 11.54
N GLY A 178 -18.86 10.12 11.94
CA GLY A 178 -19.95 11.09 11.87
C GLY A 178 -20.92 11.00 13.05
N GLU A 179 -20.53 10.34 14.14
CA GLU A 179 -21.32 10.30 15.37
C GLU A 179 -21.22 11.64 16.12
N GLU A 180 -22.27 11.98 16.88
CA GLU A 180 -22.31 13.20 17.68
C GLU A 180 -21.32 13.13 18.85
N VAL A 181 -20.45 14.13 18.94
CA VAL A 181 -19.45 14.28 20.00
C VAL A 181 -19.23 15.77 20.29
N ASP A 182 -18.76 16.11 21.48
CA ASP A 182 -18.28 17.47 21.77
C ASP A 182 -17.07 17.78 20.87
N THR A 183 -17.28 18.66 19.90
CA THR A 183 -16.26 19.00 18.90
C THR A 183 -15.28 20.05 19.38
N SER A 184 -15.49 20.70 20.53
CA SER A 184 -14.64 21.80 21.00
C SER A 184 -13.16 21.39 21.08
N LYS A 185 -12.85 20.30 21.80
CA LYS A 185 -11.49 19.74 21.91
C LYS A 185 -10.99 19.17 20.58
N ILE A 186 -11.88 18.58 19.77
CA ILE A 186 -11.53 18.01 18.46
C ILE A 186 -11.07 19.10 17.49
N LYS A 187 -11.76 20.24 17.44
CA LYS A 187 -11.41 21.40 16.61
C LYS A 187 -10.02 21.91 16.97
N ASN A 188 -9.75 22.12 18.25
CA ASN A 188 -8.44 22.54 18.76
C ASN A 188 -7.33 21.54 18.40
N TYR A 189 -7.59 20.25 18.61
CA TYR A 189 -6.63 19.19 18.27
C TYR A 189 -6.34 19.11 16.77
N ILE A 190 -7.35 19.17 15.91
CA ILE A 190 -7.17 19.15 14.45
C ILE A 190 -6.39 20.38 13.99
N PHE A 191 -6.69 21.57 14.55
CA PHE A 191 -5.94 22.79 14.27
C PHE A 191 -4.46 22.67 14.66
N CYS A 192 -4.18 22.16 15.87
CA CYS A 192 -2.82 21.88 16.32
C CYS A 192 -2.08 20.94 15.35
N MET A 193 -2.74 19.85 14.93
CA MET A 193 -2.18 18.90 13.96
C MET A 193 -1.91 19.58 12.61
N ASN A 194 -2.84 20.38 12.09
CA ASN A 194 -2.67 21.09 10.82
C ASN A 194 -1.46 22.03 10.87
N LYS A 195 -1.28 22.80 11.95
CA LYS A 195 -0.10 23.65 12.14
C LYS A 195 1.20 22.84 12.13
N LYS A 196 1.25 21.69 12.82
CA LYS A 196 2.44 20.82 12.84
C LYS A 196 2.77 20.18 11.49
N PHE A 197 1.79 20.10 10.60
CA PHE A 197 1.98 19.64 9.23
C PHE A 197 2.11 20.77 8.20
N GLU A 198 2.11 22.03 8.64
CA GLU A 198 2.12 23.22 7.77
C GLU A 198 0.93 23.25 6.80
N ILE A 199 -0.18 22.61 7.16
CA ILE A 199 -1.42 22.59 6.36
C ILE A 199 -2.19 23.90 6.53
N GLN A 200 -2.08 24.52 7.70
CA GLN A 200 -2.83 25.71 8.10
C GLN A 200 -1.92 26.66 8.86
N ASN A 201 -2.05 27.95 8.57
CA ASN A 201 -1.31 29.04 9.18
C ASN A 201 -1.81 29.33 10.61
N VAL A 202 -1.06 30.15 11.35
CA VAL A 202 -1.41 30.53 12.73
C VAL A 202 -2.71 31.34 12.78
N ASP A 203 -2.99 32.13 11.74
CA ASP A 203 -4.20 32.94 11.59
C ASP A 203 -5.45 32.13 11.18
N GLY A 204 -5.31 30.81 10.99
CA GLY A 204 -6.39 29.93 10.57
C GLY A 204 -6.54 29.76 9.06
N THR A 205 -5.82 30.52 8.23
CA THR A 205 -5.88 30.35 6.77
C THR A 205 -5.21 29.04 6.31
N VAL A 206 -5.73 28.42 5.24
CA VAL A 206 -5.14 27.19 4.68
C VAL A 206 -3.86 27.52 3.90
N ASN A 207 -2.74 26.88 4.25
CA ASN A 207 -1.52 26.93 3.47
C ASN A 207 -1.65 25.95 2.29
N LYS A 208 -2.02 26.46 1.11
CA LYS A 208 -2.31 25.64 -0.08
C LYS A 208 -1.16 24.71 -0.46
N ASP A 209 0.09 25.20 -0.40
CA ASP A 209 1.27 24.41 -0.75
C ASP A 209 1.57 23.32 0.28
N GLY A 210 1.50 23.66 1.57
CA GLY A 210 1.67 22.70 2.66
C GLY A 210 0.57 21.64 2.67
N PHE A 211 -0.68 22.03 2.38
CA PHE A 211 -1.81 21.12 2.24
C PHE A 211 -1.67 20.18 1.04
N LYS A 212 -1.28 20.71 -0.12
CA LYS A 212 -0.97 19.90 -1.31
C LYS A 212 0.12 18.89 -1.02
N LYS A 213 1.23 19.33 -0.41
CA LYS A 213 2.34 18.45 0.01
C LYS A 213 1.87 17.38 0.99
N TYR A 214 0.96 17.71 1.92
CA TYR A 214 0.37 16.73 2.83
C TYR A 214 -0.45 15.68 2.06
N LEU A 215 -1.30 16.10 1.12
CA LEU A 215 -2.13 15.21 0.31
C LEU A 215 -1.31 14.33 -0.62
N GLU A 216 -0.30 14.86 -1.32
CA GLU A 216 0.63 14.06 -2.15
C GLU A 216 1.40 13.01 -1.33
N ASN A 217 1.60 13.28 -0.04
CA ASN A 217 2.17 12.33 0.89
C ASN A 217 1.16 11.30 1.41
N LYS A 218 -0.15 11.54 1.30
CA LYS A 218 -1.21 10.64 1.80
C LYS A 218 -1.81 9.79 0.67
N VAL A 219 -2.09 10.41 -0.46
CA VAL A 219 -2.73 9.83 -1.65
C VAL A 219 -1.66 9.52 -2.68
N SER A 220 -1.67 8.30 -3.23
CA SER A 220 -0.68 7.90 -4.25
C SER A 220 -0.91 8.55 -5.61
N ASP A 221 -2.16 8.93 -5.88
CA ASP A 221 -2.58 9.66 -7.08
C ASP A 221 -2.46 11.17 -6.83
N LYS A 222 -1.56 11.81 -7.56
CA LYS A 222 -1.34 13.25 -7.46
C LYS A 222 -2.38 14.09 -8.17
N THR A 223 -2.99 13.59 -9.24
CA THR A 223 -4.13 14.25 -9.88
C THR A 223 -5.24 14.39 -8.85
N ARG A 224 -5.48 13.31 -8.09
CA ARG A 224 -6.42 13.35 -6.96
C ARG A 224 -5.97 14.31 -5.85
N ALA A 225 -4.69 14.31 -5.48
CA ALA A 225 -4.18 15.26 -4.49
C ALA A 225 -4.36 16.73 -4.94
N ASN A 226 -4.13 17.04 -6.22
CA ASN A 226 -4.37 18.35 -6.81
C ASN A 226 -5.85 18.73 -6.80
N GLU A 227 -6.73 17.79 -7.16
CA GLU A 227 -8.17 18.00 -7.13
C GLU A 227 -8.68 18.28 -5.72
N LEU A 228 -8.24 17.49 -4.73
CA LEU A 228 -8.55 17.69 -3.30
C LEU A 228 -7.99 19.02 -2.80
N THR A 229 -6.79 19.39 -3.20
CA THR A 229 -6.19 20.70 -2.87
C THR A 229 -7.09 21.81 -3.39
N ARG A 230 -7.44 21.78 -4.69
CA ARG A 230 -8.32 22.79 -5.31
C ARG A 230 -9.70 22.84 -4.64
N LYS A 231 -10.29 21.69 -4.33
CA LYS A 231 -11.63 21.60 -3.71
C LYS A 231 -11.65 22.08 -2.27
N CYS A 232 -10.66 21.69 -1.46
CA CYS A 232 -10.72 21.87 -0.02
C CYS A 232 -9.88 23.07 0.48
N SER A 233 -8.96 23.62 -0.30
CA SER A 233 -8.09 24.72 0.17
C SER A 233 -8.71 26.11 0.11
N GLU A 234 -9.90 26.26 -0.49
CA GLU A 234 -10.68 27.50 -0.46
C GLU A 234 -11.56 27.62 0.79
N ILE A 235 -11.55 26.61 1.66
CA ILE A 235 -12.29 26.62 2.92
C ILE A 235 -11.68 27.67 3.84
N SER A 236 -12.53 28.57 4.34
CA SER A 236 -12.18 29.57 5.34
C SER A 236 -13.33 29.77 6.34
N ASP A 237 -12.97 30.22 7.52
CA ASP A 237 -13.86 30.59 8.62
C ASP A 237 -13.14 31.65 9.48
N PRO A 238 -13.86 32.63 10.05
CA PRO A 238 -13.27 33.59 10.99
C PRO A 238 -12.57 32.93 12.20
N VAL A 239 -12.99 31.72 12.59
CA VAL A 239 -12.39 30.94 13.67
C VAL A 239 -11.44 29.89 13.07
N ALA A 240 -10.18 29.94 13.48
CA ALA A 240 -9.13 29.09 12.92
C ALA A 240 -9.42 27.58 13.08
N GLU A 241 -9.96 27.20 14.23
CA GLU A 241 -10.31 25.82 14.56
C GLU A 241 -11.53 25.32 13.76
N GLU A 242 -12.44 26.22 13.37
CA GLU A 242 -13.53 25.91 12.45
C GLU A 242 -13.02 25.67 11.02
N THR A 243 -12.05 26.46 10.57
CA THR A 243 -11.38 26.18 9.29
C THR A 243 -10.71 24.81 9.32
N ALA A 244 -10.06 24.45 10.43
CA ALA A 244 -9.36 23.18 10.58
C ALA A 244 -10.30 21.97 10.46
N ILE A 245 -11.45 22.01 11.14
CA ILE A 245 -12.43 20.93 11.10
C ILE A 245 -13.17 20.85 9.76
N LYS A 246 -13.50 21.99 9.14
CA LYS A 246 -14.11 22.03 7.79
C LYS A 246 -13.16 21.44 6.74
N LEU A 247 -11.88 21.80 6.80
CA LEU A 247 -10.84 21.23 5.93
C LEU A 247 -10.73 19.71 6.13
N TYR A 248 -10.72 19.24 7.38
CA TYR A 248 -10.69 17.82 7.70
C TYR A 248 -11.89 17.07 7.11
N LYS A 249 -13.11 17.59 7.32
CA LYS A 249 -14.35 17.01 6.79
C LYS A 249 -14.32 16.93 5.27
N CYS A 250 -13.91 18.01 4.58
CA CYS A 250 -13.79 18.02 3.13
C CYS A 250 -12.87 16.89 2.60
N VAL A 251 -11.68 16.72 3.20
CA VAL A 251 -10.77 15.62 2.82
C VAL A 251 -11.39 14.26 3.12
N HIS A 252 -11.99 14.10 4.30
CA HIS A 252 -12.54 12.83 4.74
C HIS A 252 -13.74 12.38 3.89
N GLU A 253 -14.65 13.29 3.57
CA GLU A 253 -15.82 13.03 2.73
C GLU A 253 -15.39 12.65 1.30
N ASN A 254 -14.41 13.36 0.74
CA ASN A 254 -13.88 13.03 -0.59
C ASN A 254 -13.11 11.69 -0.61
N ASP A 255 -12.32 11.38 0.43
CA ASP A 255 -11.68 10.07 0.59
C ASP A 255 -12.74 8.95 0.69
N ARG A 256 -13.82 9.17 1.46
CA ARG A 256 -14.92 8.21 1.62
C ARG A 256 -15.70 7.99 0.33
N GLN A 257 -15.93 9.05 -0.45
CA GLN A 257 -16.59 8.96 -1.75
C GLN A 257 -15.79 8.08 -2.72
N ASP A 258 -14.46 8.17 -2.72
CA ASP A 258 -13.62 7.33 -3.57
C ASP A 258 -13.69 5.85 -3.16
N ASP A 259 -13.64 5.58 -1.87
CA ASP A 259 -13.80 4.21 -1.34
C ASP A 259 -15.19 3.66 -1.68
N GLN A 260 -16.23 4.48 -1.57
CA GLN A 260 -17.60 4.10 -1.98
C GLN A 260 -17.70 3.85 -3.49
N ASN A 261 -17.16 4.73 -4.32
CA ASN A 261 -17.14 4.56 -5.78
C ASN A 261 -16.41 3.27 -6.17
N GLN A 262 -15.27 3.00 -5.52
CA GLN A 262 -14.49 1.81 -5.77
C GLN A 262 -15.21 0.53 -5.29
N ASN A 263 -15.87 0.58 -4.13
CA ASN A 263 -16.64 -0.53 -3.59
C ASN A 263 -17.89 -0.80 -4.44
N ALA A 264 -18.60 0.24 -4.86
CA ALA A 264 -19.75 0.15 -5.76
C ALA A 264 -19.35 -0.48 -7.09
N LEU A 265 -18.25 -0.04 -7.68
CA LEU A 265 -17.73 -0.62 -8.92
C LEU A 265 -17.27 -2.09 -8.73
N GLN A 266 -16.66 -2.43 -7.59
CA GLN A 266 -16.34 -3.84 -7.26
C GLN A 266 -17.59 -4.70 -7.10
N GLN A 267 -18.62 -4.20 -6.43
CA GLN A 267 -19.92 -4.87 -6.30
C GLN A 267 -20.58 -5.04 -7.67
N GLN A 268 -20.54 -4.02 -8.52
CA GLN A 268 -21.06 -4.09 -9.89
C GLN A 268 -20.38 -5.20 -10.70
N VAL A 269 -19.05 -5.34 -10.62
CA VAL A 269 -18.33 -6.42 -11.31
C VAL A 269 -18.65 -7.79 -10.74
N LYS A 270 -18.74 -7.91 -9.41
CA LYS A 270 -19.12 -9.17 -8.77
C LYS A 270 -20.52 -9.60 -9.23
N LEU A 271 -21.48 -8.68 -9.18
CA LEU A 271 -22.85 -8.92 -9.61
C LEU A 271 -22.92 -9.26 -11.10
N ALA A 272 -22.20 -8.53 -11.96
CA ALA A 272 -22.10 -8.85 -13.38
C ALA A 272 -21.56 -10.26 -13.62
N PHE A 273 -20.50 -10.65 -12.89
CA PHE A 273 -19.92 -11.98 -12.98
C PHE A 273 -20.89 -13.07 -12.53
N GLU A 274 -21.60 -12.88 -11.42
CA GLU A 274 -22.59 -13.83 -10.92
C GLU A 274 -23.76 -13.97 -11.91
N GLN A 275 -24.27 -12.88 -12.45
CA GLN A 275 -25.31 -12.91 -13.48
C GLN A 275 -24.87 -13.64 -14.75
N CYS A 276 -23.64 -13.38 -15.23
CA CYS A 276 -23.06 -14.07 -16.39
C CYS A 276 -22.61 -15.52 -16.09
N GLN A 277 -22.57 -15.95 -14.82
CA GLN A 277 -22.36 -17.35 -14.48
C GLN A 277 -23.69 -18.10 -14.30
N ALA A 278 -24.76 -17.40 -13.92
CA ALA A 278 -26.07 -18.02 -13.74
C ALA A 278 -26.74 -18.40 -15.07
N ASP A 279 -26.44 -17.72 -16.17
CA ASP A 279 -26.96 -18.05 -17.49
C ASP A 279 -26.16 -19.21 -18.14
N PRO A 280 -26.79 -20.35 -18.45
CA PRO A 280 -26.12 -21.49 -19.09
C PRO A 280 -25.41 -21.16 -20.41
N LYS A 281 -25.85 -20.13 -21.15
CA LYS A 281 -25.22 -19.70 -22.41
C LYS A 281 -23.89 -18.98 -22.20
N THR A 282 -23.69 -18.42 -21.00
CA THR A 282 -22.52 -17.62 -20.64
C THR A 282 -21.71 -18.24 -19.49
N PHE A 283 -22.15 -19.38 -18.96
CA PHE A 283 -21.43 -20.14 -17.94
C PHE A 283 -20.03 -20.54 -18.41
N VAL A 284 -19.05 -20.37 -17.50
CA VAL A 284 -17.67 -20.82 -17.73
C VAL A 284 -17.17 -21.51 -16.48
N ASP A 285 -16.75 -22.76 -16.66
CA ASP A 285 -16.23 -23.56 -15.55
C ASP A 285 -15.01 -22.90 -14.89
N LYS A 286 -14.88 -23.14 -13.57
CA LYS A 286 -13.83 -22.56 -12.74
C LYS A 286 -12.40 -22.89 -13.23
N LYS A 287 -12.19 -24.06 -13.86
CA LYS A 287 -10.87 -24.48 -14.38
C LYS A 287 -10.50 -23.66 -15.60
N THR A 288 -11.44 -23.39 -16.50
CA THR A 288 -11.28 -22.50 -17.65
C THR A 288 -10.98 -21.07 -17.21
N LEU A 289 -11.76 -20.50 -16.27
CA LEU A 289 -11.48 -19.18 -15.70
C LEU A 289 -10.09 -19.11 -15.06
N LYS A 290 -9.70 -20.11 -14.26
CA LYS A 290 -8.38 -20.16 -13.62
C LYS A 290 -7.24 -20.19 -14.64
N LYS A 291 -7.40 -20.93 -15.75
CA LYS A 291 -6.41 -20.95 -16.82
C LYS A 291 -6.37 -19.59 -17.56
N ALA A 292 -7.52 -18.96 -17.83
CA ALA A 292 -7.60 -17.64 -18.48
C ALA A 292 -6.91 -16.57 -17.63
N ARG A 293 -7.16 -16.57 -16.31
CA ARG A 293 -6.51 -15.69 -15.32
C ARG A 293 -5.00 -15.90 -15.18
N LYS A 294 -4.44 -17.01 -15.65
CA LYS A 294 -2.99 -17.22 -15.72
C LYS A 294 -2.38 -16.68 -17.03
N GLY A 295 -3.21 -16.17 -17.93
CA GLY A 295 -2.83 -15.77 -19.28
C GLY A 295 -2.54 -16.96 -20.21
N LYS A 296 -3.10 -18.15 -19.92
CA LYS A 296 -3.06 -19.24 -20.89
C LYS A 296 -3.92 -18.87 -22.08
N LYS A 297 -3.44 -19.17 -23.29
CA LYS A 297 -4.24 -19.02 -24.52
C LYS A 297 -5.41 -20.00 -24.44
N ILE A 298 -6.58 -19.47 -24.12
CA ILE A 298 -7.84 -20.20 -24.15
C ILE A 298 -8.77 -19.41 -25.03
N ASP A 299 -9.45 -20.15 -25.89
CA ASP A 299 -10.44 -19.62 -26.76
C ASP A 299 -11.55 -20.65 -26.90
N THR A 300 -12.55 -20.54 -26.03
CA THR A 300 -13.73 -21.40 -26.04
C THR A 300 -14.95 -20.55 -26.28
N ALA A 301 -15.96 -21.11 -26.94
CA ALA A 301 -17.23 -20.41 -27.18
C ALA A 301 -17.83 -19.89 -25.87
N GLY A 302 -17.82 -20.69 -24.80
CA GLY A 302 -18.27 -20.26 -23.47
C GLY A 302 -17.49 -19.07 -22.91
N LEU A 303 -16.15 -19.07 -23.03
CA LEU A 303 -15.35 -17.93 -22.55
C LEU A 303 -15.60 -16.66 -23.36
N ARG A 304 -15.80 -16.76 -24.68
CA ARG A 304 -16.20 -15.63 -25.53
C ARG A 304 -17.55 -15.07 -25.08
N ALA A 305 -18.55 -15.93 -24.93
CA ALA A 305 -19.90 -15.54 -24.50
C ALA A 305 -19.90 -14.89 -23.11
N HIS A 306 -19.17 -15.47 -22.14
CA HIS A 306 -19.03 -14.90 -20.81
C HIS A 306 -18.36 -13.54 -20.80
N THR A 307 -17.26 -13.39 -21.55
CA THR A 307 -16.53 -12.12 -21.61
C THR A 307 -17.40 -11.04 -22.26
N PHE A 308 -18.19 -11.40 -23.27
CA PHE A 308 -19.16 -10.49 -23.88
C PHE A 308 -20.24 -10.04 -22.90
N CYS A 309 -20.85 -10.98 -22.18
CA CYS A 309 -21.83 -10.69 -21.13
C CYS A 309 -21.26 -9.71 -20.09
N MET A 310 -20.03 -9.96 -19.61
CA MET A 310 -19.33 -9.07 -18.70
C MET A 310 -19.11 -7.68 -19.30
N SER A 311 -18.66 -7.60 -20.55
CA SER A 311 -18.43 -6.32 -21.24
C SER A 311 -19.72 -5.49 -21.38
N LEU A 312 -20.86 -6.13 -21.67
CA LEU A 312 -22.16 -5.45 -21.75
C LEU A 312 -22.59 -4.93 -20.37
N LYS A 313 -22.54 -5.78 -19.33
CA LYS A 313 -22.95 -5.43 -17.97
C LYS A 313 -22.10 -4.34 -17.32
N LEU A 314 -20.84 -4.24 -17.75
CA LEU A 314 -19.90 -3.20 -17.32
C LEU A 314 -19.83 -2.01 -18.27
N ASN A 315 -20.70 -1.98 -19.29
CA ASN A 315 -20.76 -0.91 -20.28
C ASN A 315 -19.42 -0.66 -21.01
N LEU A 316 -18.59 -1.69 -21.16
CA LEU A 316 -17.32 -1.63 -21.90
C LEU A 316 -17.51 -1.79 -23.40
N GLN A 317 -18.63 -2.41 -23.79
CA GLN A 317 -18.95 -2.74 -25.17
C GLN A 317 -20.46 -2.61 -25.37
N SER A 318 -20.88 -2.27 -26.59
CA SER A 318 -22.28 -2.27 -27.00
C SER A 318 -22.70 -3.64 -27.54
N THR A 319 -24.00 -3.84 -27.76
CA THR A 319 -24.58 -5.10 -28.26
C THR A 319 -24.11 -5.46 -29.67
N ASP A 320 -23.79 -4.47 -30.50
CA ASP A 320 -23.23 -4.65 -31.84
C ASP A 320 -21.75 -5.07 -31.83
N GLY A 321 -21.09 -5.03 -30.66
CA GLY A 321 -19.67 -5.31 -30.48
C GLY A 321 -18.76 -4.08 -30.48
N SER A 322 -19.26 -2.87 -30.69
CA SER A 322 -18.47 -1.64 -30.61
C SER A 322 -17.92 -1.43 -29.19
N ILE A 323 -16.64 -1.09 -29.08
CA ILE A 323 -15.98 -0.86 -27.79
C ILE A 323 -16.24 0.58 -27.34
N LYS A 324 -16.72 0.76 -26.11
CA LYS A 324 -16.95 2.07 -25.51
C LYS A 324 -15.64 2.61 -24.94
N THR A 325 -14.79 3.14 -25.82
CA THR A 325 -13.43 3.62 -25.51
C THR A 325 -13.39 4.62 -24.36
N GLU A 326 -14.40 5.49 -24.23
CA GLU A 326 -14.49 6.45 -23.13
C GLU A 326 -14.73 5.77 -21.78
N THR A 327 -15.51 4.69 -21.74
CA THR A 327 -15.68 3.90 -20.53
C THR A 327 -14.41 3.13 -20.18
N VAL A 328 -13.68 2.63 -21.20
CA VAL A 328 -12.36 2.02 -20.99
C VAL A 328 -11.37 3.04 -20.42
N ARG A 329 -11.29 4.24 -21.00
CA ARG A 329 -10.47 5.37 -20.52
C ARG A 329 -10.74 5.67 -19.06
N LYS A 330 -12.01 5.93 -18.70
CA LYS A 330 -12.44 6.22 -17.33
C LYS A 330 -12.05 5.12 -16.34
N ASN A 331 -12.07 3.86 -16.76
CA ASN A 331 -11.68 2.72 -15.91
C ASN A 331 -10.15 2.59 -15.71
N LEU A 332 -9.34 3.28 -16.52
CA LEU A 332 -7.88 3.36 -16.42
C LEU A 332 -7.41 4.62 -15.68
N GLU A 333 -8.28 5.63 -15.51
CA GLU A 333 -7.99 6.86 -14.77
C GLU A 333 -7.58 6.57 -13.32
N GLY A 334 -6.66 7.39 -12.81
CA GLY A 334 -6.05 7.24 -11.49
C GLY A 334 -5.06 6.08 -11.35
N GLU A 335 -4.92 5.23 -12.37
CA GLU A 335 -3.97 4.11 -12.36
C GLU A 335 -2.84 4.24 -13.40
N GLU A 336 -3.07 4.96 -14.49
CA GLU A 336 -2.09 5.18 -15.56
C GLU A 336 -1.98 6.67 -15.90
N THR A 337 -0.87 7.07 -16.53
CA THR A 337 -0.73 8.41 -17.09
C THR A 337 -1.58 8.57 -18.34
N GLU A 338 -2.03 9.78 -18.64
CA GLU A 338 -2.88 10.07 -19.82
C GLU A 338 -2.25 9.55 -21.12
N ALA A 339 -0.95 9.74 -21.32
CA ALA A 339 -0.22 9.20 -22.47
C ALA A 339 -0.34 7.65 -22.58
N LYS A 340 -0.25 6.93 -21.46
CA LYS A 340 -0.41 5.47 -21.44
C LYS A 340 -1.86 5.05 -21.62
N ILE A 341 -2.81 5.79 -21.06
CA ILE A 341 -4.24 5.54 -21.26
C ILE A 341 -4.55 5.63 -22.76
N ASN A 342 -4.08 6.67 -23.44
CA ASN A 342 -4.23 6.83 -24.89
C ASN A 342 -3.62 5.66 -25.66
N ILE A 343 -2.42 5.20 -25.30
CA ILE A 343 -1.79 4.02 -25.92
C ILE A 343 -2.65 2.76 -25.69
N ILE A 344 -3.12 2.53 -24.47
CA ILE A 344 -3.93 1.34 -24.13
C ILE A 344 -5.27 1.38 -24.85
N VAL A 345 -5.95 2.53 -24.87
CA VAL A 345 -7.25 2.70 -25.55
C VAL A 345 -7.09 2.55 -27.07
N ASN A 346 -6.05 3.13 -27.67
CA ASN A 346 -5.81 3.00 -29.11
C ASN A 346 -5.46 1.56 -29.51
N ILE A 347 -4.76 0.80 -28.66
CA ILE A 347 -4.37 -0.58 -28.96
C ILE A 347 -5.48 -1.58 -28.63
N CYS A 348 -6.15 -1.42 -27.49
CA CYS A 348 -7.15 -2.37 -27.00
C CYS A 348 -8.58 -2.01 -27.38
N GLY A 349 -8.85 -0.74 -27.70
CA GLY A 349 -10.17 -0.21 -28.03
C GLY A 349 -10.52 -0.29 -29.52
N THR A 350 -9.66 -0.89 -30.34
CA THR A 350 -9.94 -1.15 -31.75
C THR A 350 -10.72 -2.45 -31.92
N ARG A 351 -11.65 -2.45 -32.86
CA ARG A 351 -12.43 -3.61 -33.28
C ARG A 351 -12.08 -3.95 -34.72
N ASP A 352 -11.90 -5.24 -35.00
CA ASP A 352 -11.92 -5.76 -36.36
C ASP A 352 -13.37 -5.88 -36.82
N GLU A 353 -13.71 -5.30 -37.96
CA GLU A 353 -15.08 -5.29 -38.50
C GLU A 353 -15.61 -6.71 -38.73
N ASN A 354 -14.72 -7.66 -39.00
CA ASN A 354 -15.07 -9.06 -39.23
C ASN A 354 -15.23 -9.87 -37.94
N ASP A 355 -14.83 -9.33 -36.79
CA ASP A 355 -14.99 -10.04 -35.52
C ASP A 355 -16.46 -10.02 -35.06
N PRO A 356 -17.02 -11.17 -34.66
CA PRO A 356 -18.26 -11.17 -33.91
C PRO A 356 -18.05 -10.51 -32.55
N ALA A 357 -19.10 -9.86 -32.04
CA ALA A 357 -19.05 -9.06 -30.81
C ALA A 357 -18.42 -9.80 -29.61
N ASN A 358 -18.67 -11.10 -29.48
CA ASN A 358 -18.13 -11.93 -28.40
C ASN A 358 -16.62 -12.21 -28.52
N LEU A 359 -16.10 -12.26 -29.74
CA LEU A 359 -14.66 -12.37 -29.99
C LEU A 359 -13.99 -11.03 -29.73
N THR A 360 -14.59 -9.92 -30.15
CA THR A 360 -14.13 -8.56 -29.83
C THR A 360 -14.03 -8.36 -28.31
N ALA A 361 -15.03 -8.81 -27.55
CA ALA A 361 -15.01 -8.76 -26.08
C ALA A 361 -13.80 -9.49 -25.48
N LEU A 362 -13.55 -10.71 -25.97
CA LEU A 362 -12.43 -11.53 -25.53
C LEU A 362 -11.08 -10.92 -25.91
N LYS A 363 -10.96 -10.33 -27.10
CA LYS A 363 -9.75 -9.61 -27.56
C LYS A 363 -9.49 -8.39 -26.66
N LEU A 364 -10.50 -7.56 -26.39
CA LEU A 364 -10.42 -6.42 -25.47
C LEU A 364 -9.93 -6.87 -24.09
N PHE A 365 -10.56 -7.89 -23.49
CA PHE A 365 -10.17 -8.39 -22.17
C PHE A 365 -8.74 -8.94 -22.15
N LYS A 366 -8.35 -9.74 -23.15
CA LYS A 366 -6.97 -10.25 -23.29
C LYS A 366 -5.96 -9.12 -23.41
N CYS A 367 -6.30 -8.07 -24.15
CA CYS A 367 -5.46 -6.90 -24.33
C CYS A 367 -5.27 -6.14 -23.01
N LEU A 368 -6.34 -5.75 -22.32
CA LEU A 368 -6.28 -5.06 -21.03
C LEU A 368 -5.52 -5.89 -19.98
N TYR A 369 -5.80 -7.19 -19.90
CA TYR A 369 -5.11 -8.11 -18.99
C TYR A 369 -3.60 -8.19 -19.25
N LYS A 370 -3.15 -8.09 -20.51
CA LYS A 370 -1.73 -8.07 -20.86
C LYS A 370 -1.03 -6.84 -20.27
N TYR A 371 -1.65 -5.67 -20.31
CA TYR A 371 -1.13 -4.45 -19.70
C TYR A 371 -1.07 -4.54 -18.18
N GLU A 372 -2.16 -5.00 -17.55
CA GLU A 372 -2.20 -5.21 -16.11
C GLU A 372 -1.12 -6.19 -15.63
N LYS A 373 -0.96 -7.32 -16.34
CA LYS A 373 0.06 -8.33 -16.01
C LYS A 373 1.47 -7.77 -16.12
N LYS A 374 1.77 -7.00 -17.18
CA LYS A 374 3.06 -6.31 -17.33
C LYS A 374 3.31 -5.33 -16.18
N ARG A 375 2.30 -4.54 -15.81
CA ARG A 375 2.38 -3.61 -14.69
C ARG A 375 2.63 -4.31 -13.36
N GLU A 376 1.92 -5.38 -13.07
CA GLU A 376 2.13 -6.18 -11.87
C GLU A 376 3.51 -6.83 -11.83
N GLN A 377 4.00 -7.35 -12.95
CA GLN A 377 5.36 -7.86 -13.07
C GLN A 377 6.38 -6.75 -12.79
N LYS A 378 6.20 -5.56 -13.38
CA LYS A 378 7.05 -4.39 -13.15
C LYS A 378 7.03 -3.97 -11.68
N LYS A 379 5.84 -3.85 -11.06
CA LYS A 379 5.68 -3.52 -9.64
C LYS A 379 6.38 -4.55 -8.74
N ARG A 380 6.22 -5.84 -9.01
CA ARG A 380 6.91 -6.92 -8.28
C ARG A 380 8.42 -6.85 -8.45
N ALA A 381 8.91 -6.62 -9.67
CA ALA A 381 10.34 -6.45 -9.95
C ALA A 381 10.91 -5.23 -9.20
N PHE A 382 10.21 -4.09 -9.26
CA PHE A 382 10.55 -2.86 -8.54
C PHE A 382 10.60 -3.07 -7.02
N LEU A 383 9.59 -3.72 -6.44
CA LEU A 383 9.56 -4.01 -5.00
C LEU A 383 10.65 -4.99 -4.57
N LYS A 384 10.93 -6.00 -5.38
CA LYS A 384 12.05 -6.93 -5.15
C LYS A 384 13.37 -6.16 -5.17
N ARG A 385 13.58 -5.31 -6.17
CA ARG A 385 14.78 -4.50 -6.31
C ARG A 385 14.94 -3.51 -5.17
N LEU A 386 13.86 -2.85 -4.77
CA LEU A 386 13.85 -1.98 -3.60
C LEU A 386 14.23 -2.73 -2.32
N LYS A 387 13.64 -3.91 -2.08
CA LYS A 387 13.95 -4.69 -0.89
C LYS A 387 15.45 -5.02 -0.83
N GLN A 388 16.03 -5.35 -1.97
CA GLN A 388 17.48 -5.57 -2.10
C GLN A 388 18.27 -4.28 -1.85
N PHE A 389 17.85 -3.16 -2.45
CA PHE A 389 18.48 -1.85 -2.24
C PHE A 389 18.49 -1.47 -0.76
N LYS A 390 17.36 -1.60 -0.06
CA LYS A 390 17.26 -1.31 1.38
C LYS A 390 18.21 -2.19 2.21
N LYS A 391 18.31 -3.47 1.86
CA LYS A 391 19.25 -4.38 2.52
C LYS A 391 20.69 -3.87 2.36
N PHE A 392 21.09 -3.54 1.13
CA PHE A 392 22.44 -3.05 0.84
C PHE A 392 22.74 -1.69 1.45
N HIS A 393 21.76 -0.79 1.45
CA HIS A 393 21.83 0.49 2.13
C HIS A 393 22.14 0.31 3.63
N GLN A 394 21.43 -0.57 4.32
CA GLN A 394 21.68 -0.86 5.74
C GLN A 394 23.02 -1.57 5.98
N GLU A 395 23.39 -2.54 5.12
CA GLU A 395 24.71 -3.18 5.17
C GLU A 395 25.86 -2.20 4.93
N CYS A 396 25.67 -1.16 4.11
CA CYS A 396 26.69 -0.14 3.92
C CYS A 396 26.76 0.79 5.12
N LEU A 397 25.62 1.25 5.66
CA LEU A 397 25.58 2.13 6.83
C LEU A 397 26.10 1.49 8.13
N SER A 398 26.11 0.15 8.23
CA SER A 398 26.67 -0.53 9.41
C SER A 398 28.19 -0.41 9.54
N ASP A 399 28.88 -0.04 8.47
CA ASP A 399 30.33 0.24 8.51
C ASP A 399 30.55 1.69 8.97
N PRO A 400 31.30 1.94 10.05
CA PRO A 400 31.61 3.30 10.53
C PRO A 400 32.14 4.24 9.45
N ALA A 401 32.91 3.75 8.48
CA ALA A 401 33.47 4.57 7.39
C ALA A 401 32.42 5.02 6.35
N ASN A 402 31.21 4.47 6.42
CA ASN A 402 30.09 4.76 5.53
C ASN A 402 28.91 5.37 6.29
N GLN A 403 29.05 5.71 7.57
CA GLN A 403 27.97 6.35 8.33
C GLN A 403 27.75 7.77 7.79
N VAL A 404 26.59 7.99 7.19
CA VAL A 404 26.15 9.26 6.64
C VAL A 404 24.87 9.66 7.35
N ASP A 405 24.76 10.94 7.70
CA ASP A 405 23.55 11.46 8.34
C ASP A 405 22.31 11.29 7.44
N GLU A 406 21.16 11.02 8.05
CA GLU A 406 19.91 10.77 7.32
C GLU A 406 19.43 12.02 6.54
N GLU A 407 19.72 13.23 7.03
CA GLU A 407 19.44 14.49 6.32
C GLU A 407 20.31 14.61 5.07
N VAL A 408 21.61 14.29 5.17
CA VAL A 408 22.54 14.25 4.03
C VAL A 408 22.06 13.26 2.98
N LEU A 409 21.70 12.03 3.40
CA LEU A 409 21.15 11.02 2.47
C LEU A 409 19.85 11.47 1.81
N SER A 410 18.99 12.16 2.56
CA SER A 410 17.75 12.71 2.04
C SER A 410 18.03 13.73 0.94
N LYS A 411 18.83 14.77 1.20
CA LYS A 411 19.22 15.78 0.19
C LYS A 411 19.91 15.13 -1.02
N PHE A 412 20.80 14.16 -0.80
CA PHE A 412 21.50 13.45 -1.86
C PHE A 412 20.53 12.69 -2.78
N SER A 413 19.50 12.07 -2.20
CA SER A 413 18.46 11.35 -2.96
C SER A 413 17.58 12.25 -3.84
N HIS A 414 17.62 13.57 -3.63
CA HIS A 414 16.96 14.58 -4.48
C HIS A 414 17.92 15.18 -5.52
N GLY A 415 19.18 14.74 -5.55
CA GLY A 415 20.20 15.21 -6.49
C GLY A 415 20.94 16.48 -6.05
N GLU A 416 20.82 16.87 -4.77
CA GLU A 416 21.54 18.02 -4.21
C GLU A 416 23.04 17.74 -4.07
N GLU A 417 23.84 18.80 -4.16
CA GLU A 417 25.29 18.77 -3.92
C GLU A 417 25.55 18.90 -2.42
N ILE A 418 26.32 17.95 -1.88
CA ILE A 418 26.60 17.87 -0.45
C ILE A 418 28.04 17.47 -0.28
N ASP A 419 28.76 18.23 0.55
CA ASP A 419 30.08 17.89 1.00
C ASP A 419 29.97 17.16 2.33
N ASP A 420 30.09 15.82 2.27
CA ASP A 420 30.11 14.95 3.44
C ASP A 420 31.26 13.94 3.25
N PRO A 421 32.17 13.83 4.24
CA PRO A 421 33.38 13.02 4.09
C PRO A 421 33.11 11.51 3.94
N ASN A 422 31.95 11.03 4.40
CA ASN A 422 31.58 9.61 4.39
C ASN A 422 30.68 9.26 3.19
N LEU A 423 30.03 10.24 2.56
CA LEU A 423 29.11 10.04 1.43
C LEU A 423 29.77 9.31 0.26
N ALA A 424 31.04 9.59 -0.03
CA ALA A 424 31.78 8.91 -1.08
C ALA A 424 31.99 7.42 -0.81
N SER A 425 32.39 7.07 0.42
CA SER A 425 32.57 5.68 0.85
C SER A 425 31.25 4.91 0.79
N TYR A 426 30.20 5.49 1.37
CA TYR A 426 28.85 4.94 1.35
C TYR A 426 28.34 4.70 -0.08
N THR A 427 28.50 5.69 -0.97
CA THR A 427 28.02 5.59 -2.35
C THR A 427 28.74 4.50 -3.13
N ILE A 428 30.06 4.37 -2.97
CA ILE A 428 30.83 3.30 -3.62
C ILE A 428 30.40 1.93 -3.08
N CYS A 429 30.24 1.79 -1.76
CA CYS A 429 29.73 0.55 -1.16
C CYS A 429 28.40 0.15 -1.79
N LEU A 430 27.46 1.09 -1.86
CA LEU A 430 26.13 0.86 -2.39
C LEU A 430 26.19 0.49 -3.88
N ASN A 431 26.92 1.26 -4.70
CA ASN A 431 27.08 1.05 -6.13
C ASN A 431 27.68 -0.32 -6.45
N LYS A 432 28.68 -0.77 -5.69
CA LYS A 432 29.25 -2.10 -5.83
C LYS A 432 28.22 -3.19 -5.52
N LYS A 433 27.45 -3.06 -4.43
CA LYS A 433 26.42 -4.04 -4.05
C LYS A 433 25.26 -4.10 -5.05
N ILE A 434 24.80 -2.96 -5.58
CA ILE A 434 23.75 -2.91 -6.62
C ILE A 434 24.30 -3.19 -8.04
N LYS A 435 25.62 -3.37 -8.18
CA LYS A 435 26.34 -3.67 -9.43
C LYS A 435 26.39 -2.53 -10.44
N TYR A 436 26.23 -1.28 -10.01
CA TYR A 436 26.45 -0.09 -10.85
C TYR A 436 27.93 0.14 -11.13
N GLN A 437 28.80 -0.28 -10.21
CA GLN A 437 30.25 -0.28 -10.38
C GLN A 437 30.79 -1.69 -10.06
N ASP A 438 31.84 -2.13 -10.76
CA ASP A 438 32.55 -3.34 -10.35
C ASP A 438 33.59 -3.07 -9.26
N LYS A 439 34.35 -4.12 -8.89
CA LYS A 439 35.41 -4.03 -7.86
C LYS A 439 36.45 -2.95 -8.18
N LYS A 440 36.71 -2.69 -9.46
CA LYS A 440 37.66 -1.68 -9.95
C LYS A 440 37.03 -0.29 -10.10
N GLY A 441 35.75 -0.12 -9.78
CA GLY A 441 35.04 1.14 -9.93
C GLY A 441 34.51 1.41 -11.34
N LYS A 442 34.69 0.48 -12.30
CA LYS A 442 34.19 0.66 -13.68
C LYS A 442 32.67 0.59 -13.69
N ILE A 443 32.05 1.61 -14.27
CA ILE A 443 30.60 1.76 -14.35
C ILE A 443 30.00 0.69 -15.28
N LYS A 444 28.92 0.06 -14.85
CA LYS A 444 28.14 -0.94 -15.59
C LYS A 444 26.83 -0.32 -16.07
N LYS A 445 26.85 0.26 -17.26
CA LYS A 445 25.70 0.97 -17.84
C LYS A 445 24.42 0.12 -17.87
N ASP A 446 24.51 -1.13 -18.32
CA ASP A 446 23.35 -2.02 -18.44
C ASP A 446 22.62 -2.27 -17.10
N ALA A 447 23.37 -2.41 -16.01
CA ALA A 447 22.79 -2.59 -14.68
C ALA A 447 21.98 -1.36 -14.24
N ILE A 448 22.46 -0.16 -14.58
CA ILE A 448 21.76 1.10 -14.28
C ILE A 448 20.52 1.23 -15.18
N ILE A 449 20.67 0.96 -16.47
CA ILE A 449 19.58 1.01 -17.45
C ILE A 449 18.44 0.06 -17.02
N ASP A 450 18.74 -1.15 -16.59
CA ASP A 450 17.74 -2.13 -16.17
C ASP A 450 16.95 -1.68 -14.94
N ASP A 451 17.61 -1.03 -13.97
CA ASP A 451 16.94 -0.44 -12.82
C ASP A 451 16.11 0.80 -13.21
N LEU A 452 16.63 1.63 -14.12
CA LEU A 452 15.94 2.84 -14.58
C LEU A 452 14.71 2.53 -15.45
N LYS A 453 14.68 1.42 -16.20
CA LYS A 453 13.45 0.98 -16.88
C LYS A 453 12.28 0.71 -15.92
N LEU A 454 12.58 0.35 -14.67
CA LEU A 454 11.56 0.20 -13.64
C LEU A 454 10.95 1.55 -13.23
N VAL A 455 11.56 2.67 -13.61
CA VAL A 455 11.09 4.05 -13.36
C VAL A 455 10.51 4.68 -14.62
N PHE A 456 11.26 4.71 -15.71
CA PHE A 456 10.93 5.48 -16.92
C PHE A 456 9.93 4.81 -17.87
N ASP A 457 9.67 3.51 -17.75
CA ASP A 457 8.87 2.72 -18.72
C ASP A 457 9.40 2.68 -20.16
N ASP A 458 10.47 3.41 -20.46
CA ASP A 458 11.16 3.45 -21.75
C ASP A 458 12.66 3.18 -21.57
N ARG A 459 13.18 2.25 -22.38
CA ARG A 459 14.60 1.90 -22.41
C ARG A 459 15.43 3.02 -23.03
N ALA A 460 14.95 3.67 -24.08
CA ALA A 460 15.71 4.72 -24.78
C ALA A 460 15.92 5.92 -23.86
N GLU A 461 14.88 6.33 -23.13
CA GLU A 461 14.99 7.38 -22.11
C GLU A 461 15.94 6.98 -20.97
N ALA A 462 15.88 5.72 -20.49
CA ALA A 462 16.83 5.23 -19.49
C ALA A 462 18.29 5.25 -19.99
N GLU A 463 18.53 4.87 -21.25
CA GLU A 463 19.86 4.92 -21.89
C GLU A 463 20.38 6.35 -22.03
N LYS A 464 19.52 7.28 -22.44
CA LYS A 464 19.84 8.71 -22.53
C LYS A 464 20.31 9.25 -21.18
N VAL A 465 19.55 8.99 -20.10
CA VAL A 465 19.92 9.39 -18.73
C VAL A 465 21.26 8.78 -18.32
N VAL A 466 21.48 7.49 -18.55
CA VAL A 466 22.73 6.83 -18.18
C VAL A 466 23.92 7.38 -18.96
N ASN A 467 23.77 7.62 -20.26
CA ASN A 467 24.85 8.18 -21.07
C ASN A 467 25.21 9.60 -20.64
N GLU A 468 24.21 10.45 -20.37
CA GLU A 468 24.43 11.79 -19.84
C GLU A 468 25.17 11.75 -18.49
N CYS A 469 24.71 10.89 -17.57
CA CYS A 469 25.31 10.81 -16.23
C CYS A 469 26.71 10.20 -16.25
N VAL A 470 26.98 9.21 -17.10
CA VAL A 470 28.32 8.62 -17.24
C VAL A 470 29.29 9.62 -17.86
N ALA A 471 28.88 10.39 -18.87
CA ALA A 471 29.74 11.39 -19.49
C ALA A 471 30.26 12.43 -18.46
N LYS A 472 29.43 12.80 -17.48
CA LYS A 472 29.80 13.71 -16.39
C LYS A 472 30.82 13.14 -15.39
N THR A 473 31.13 11.86 -15.48
CA THR A 473 32.06 11.15 -14.56
C THR A 473 33.41 10.81 -15.19
N SER A 474 33.55 11.04 -16.50
CA SER A 474 34.79 10.79 -17.24
C SER A 474 35.94 11.64 -16.67
N GLY A 475 37.08 11.02 -16.42
CA GLY A 475 38.28 11.69 -15.89
C GLY A 475 38.29 11.91 -14.36
N LEU A 476 37.20 11.60 -13.65
CA LEU A 476 37.14 11.75 -12.20
C LEU A 476 37.73 10.54 -11.48
N ALA A 477 38.26 10.78 -10.27
CA ALA A 477 38.65 9.70 -9.37
C ALA A 477 37.44 8.80 -9.06
N VAL A 478 37.67 7.50 -8.82
CA VAL A 478 36.60 6.51 -8.62
C VAL A 478 35.60 6.93 -7.53
N ARG A 479 36.07 7.58 -6.46
CA ARG A 479 35.23 8.06 -5.35
C ARG A 479 34.31 9.19 -5.81
N GLU A 480 34.86 10.22 -6.42
CA GLU A 480 34.13 11.38 -6.92
C GLU A 480 33.17 10.99 -8.07
N GLY A 481 33.64 10.19 -9.02
CA GLY A 481 32.83 9.68 -10.12
C GLY A 481 31.63 8.86 -9.65
N GLY A 482 31.78 8.04 -8.60
CA GLY A 482 30.67 7.28 -8.01
C GLY A 482 29.57 8.16 -7.40
N VAL A 483 29.95 9.19 -6.65
CA VAL A 483 29.02 10.17 -6.06
C VAL A 483 28.30 10.95 -7.15
N LYS A 484 29.05 11.50 -8.11
CA LYS A 484 28.51 12.32 -9.21
C LYS A 484 27.57 11.53 -10.12
N LEU A 485 27.90 10.26 -10.42
CA LEU A 485 27.01 9.35 -11.15
C LEU A 485 25.67 9.19 -10.44
N THR A 486 25.72 8.84 -9.16
CA THR A 486 24.53 8.51 -8.35
C THR A 486 23.64 9.73 -8.17
N ARG A 487 24.24 10.89 -7.88
CA ARG A 487 23.55 12.19 -7.80
C ARG A 487 22.83 12.53 -9.10
N CYS A 488 23.52 12.39 -10.24
CA CYS A 488 22.94 12.66 -11.55
C CYS A 488 21.72 11.75 -11.82
N ILE A 489 21.83 10.45 -11.52
CA ILE A 489 20.74 9.50 -11.68
C ILE A 489 19.55 9.87 -10.77
N PHE A 490 19.80 10.19 -9.50
CA PHE A 490 18.74 10.58 -8.56
C PHE A 490 18.03 11.87 -8.99
N LYS A 491 18.77 12.86 -9.50
CA LYS A 491 18.18 14.08 -10.08
C LYS A 491 17.22 13.75 -11.23
N HIS A 492 17.63 12.91 -12.17
CA HIS A 492 16.78 12.49 -13.29
C HIS A 492 15.56 11.68 -12.83
N VAL A 493 15.72 10.78 -11.87
CA VAL A 493 14.60 10.03 -11.27
C VAL A 493 13.63 10.97 -10.56
N ALA A 494 14.12 12.00 -9.85
CA ALA A 494 13.29 13.00 -9.20
C ALA A 494 12.50 13.82 -10.22
N ILE A 495 13.14 14.27 -11.31
CA ILE A 495 12.50 14.96 -12.43
C ILE A 495 11.45 14.06 -13.10
N ALA A 496 11.78 12.81 -13.41
CA ALA A 496 10.86 11.86 -14.04
C ALA A 496 9.61 11.63 -13.19
N ARG A 497 9.81 11.48 -11.87
CA ARG A 497 8.70 11.42 -10.92
C ARG A 497 7.92 12.73 -10.97
N ALA A 498 8.56 13.89 -10.87
CA ALA A 498 7.89 15.19 -10.95
C ALA A 498 7.11 15.39 -12.26
N ALA A 499 7.59 14.89 -13.41
CA ALA A 499 6.90 14.96 -14.69
C ALA A 499 5.70 14.00 -14.75
N GLN A 500 5.85 12.75 -14.29
CA GLN A 500 4.73 11.81 -14.12
C GLN A 500 3.64 12.36 -13.19
N ASN A 501 4.04 13.28 -12.31
CA ASN A 501 3.21 13.94 -11.31
C ASN A 501 2.56 15.25 -11.81
N ASN A 502 3.08 15.90 -12.85
CA ASN A 502 2.68 17.23 -13.33
C ASN A 502 2.01 17.20 -14.72
N VAL A 503 1.47 16.06 -15.15
CA VAL A 503 0.63 16.02 -16.37
C VAL A 503 -0.69 16.74 -16.06
N ILE A 504 -0.68 18.07 -16.23
CA ILE A 504 -1.84 18.94 -16.32
C ILE A 504 -2.58 18.55 -17.62
N PRO A 505 -3.92 18.40 -17.64
CA PRO A 505 -4.65 18.22 -18.89
C PRO A 505 -4.38 19.42 -19.79
N THR A 506 -3.82 19.19 -20.98
CA THR A 506 -3.51 20.24 -21.96
C THR A 506 -4.77 20.75 -22.68
N SER A 507 -5.88 20.98 -21.95
CA SER A 507 -7.13 21.47 -22.54
C SER A 507 -7.14 22.97 -22.87
N ASP A 508 -6.11 23.74 -22.48
CA ASP A 508 -5.99 25.17 -22.81
C ASP A 508 -4.67 25.50 -23.53
N ARG A 509 -4.54 24.98 -24.76
CA ARG A 509 -3.80 25.69 -25.82
C ARG A 509 -4.71 25.75 -27.05
N ARG A 510 -5.57 26.76 -27.09
CA ARG A 510 -6.02 27.36 -28.35
C ARG A 510 -5.14 28.55 -28.65
#